data_AF-A0AAV4HDT5-F1
#
_entry.id   AF-A0AAV4HDT5-F1
#
_cell.length_a   1.000
_cell.length_b   1.000
_cell.length_c   1.000
_cell.angle_alpha   90.00
_cell.angle_beta   90.00
_cell.angle_gamma   90.00
#
_symmetry.space_group_name_H-M   'P 1'
#
loop_
_entity.id
_entity.type
_entity.pdbx_description
1 polymer ?
#
loop_
_entity_poly.entity_id
_entity_poly.type
_entity_poly.pdbx_seq_one_letter_code
_entity_poly.pdbx_strand_id
1 'polypeptide(L)'
;MDVVGPINPPSEAGHKFILTLTDYATRYAEAVPLRKIDTETAAEALVNIYSRLGVPGEVLSDQGTQFMSDYTKEVCRLLGIKLKATTPYHPM
;
A
#
# COMPACT_ATOMS: atom_id res chain seq x y z
N MET A 1 0.59 -4.16 -4.29
CA MET A 1 0.76 -3.47 -2.99
C MET A 1 0.88 -4.53 -1.93
N ASP A 2 1.85 -4.38 -1.02
CA ASP A 2 2.16 -5.34 0.04
C ASP A 2 2.76 -4.61 1.26
N VAL A 3 2.73 -5.23 2.46
CA VAL A 3 3.45 -4.73 3.66
C VAL A 3 4.45 -5.76 4.16
N VAL A 4 5.70 -5.33 4.27
CA VAL A 4 6.76 -6.10 4.93
C VAL A 4 6.85 -5.74 6.40
N GLY A 5 6.83 -6.73 7.29
CA GLY A 5 7.14 -6.59 8.72
C GLY A 5 6.27 -7.44 9.64
N PRO A 6 6.36 -7.26 10.98
CA PRO A 6 7.18 -6.26 11.66
C PRO A 6 8.69 -6.57 11.60
N ILE A 7 9.50 -5.56 11.31
CA ILE A 7 10.97 -5.61 11.32
C ILE A 7 11.46 -5.36 12.75
N ASN A 8 12.33 -6.25 13.24
CA ASN A 8 12.96 -6.15 14.55
C ASN A 8 14.49 -6.27 14.44
N PRO A 9 15.27 -5.38 15.08
CA PRO A 9 14.82 -4.20 15.83
C PRO A 9 14.21 -3.11 14.91
N PRO A 10 13.32 -2.25 15.43
CA PRO A 10 12.82 -1.11 14.66
C PRO A 10 13.97 -0.13 14.35
N SER A 11 13.78 0.71 13.32
CA SER A 11 14.69 1.83 13.05
C SER A 11 14.76 2.81 14.24
N GLU A 12 15.79 3.66 14.29
CA GLU A 12 15.92 4.71 15.31
C GLU A 12 14.69 5.62 15.39
N ALA A 13 14.03 5.87 14.25
CA ALA A 13 12.81 6.66 14.16
C ALA A 13 11.52 5.86 14.43
N GLY A 14 11.62 4.59 14.83
CA GLY A 14 10.49 3.74 15.22
C GLY A 14 9.71 3.09 14.06
N HIS A 15 10.20 3.17 12.82
CA HIS A 15 9.60 2.43 11.70
C HIS A 15 9.89 0.95 11.85
N LYS A 16 8.83 0.14 11.69
CA LYS A 16 8.87 -1.32 11.83
C LYS A 16 8.14 -2.05 10.71
N PHE A 17 7.62 -1.32 9.74
CA PHE A 17 6.94 -1.88 8.57
C PHE A 17 7.38 -1.14 7.32
N ILE A 18 7.22 -1.76 6.16
CA ILE A 18 7.49 -1.13 4.86
C ILE A 18 6.31 -1.42 3.95
N LEU A 19 5.62 -0.37 3.50
CA LEU A 19 4.63 -0.45 2.44
C LEU A 19 5.36 -0.49 1.09
N THR A 20 5.08 -1.49 0.27
CA THR A 20 5.68 -1.62 -1.06
C THR A 20 4.61 -1.52 -2.15
N LEU A 21 4.91 -0.73 -3.17
CA LEU A 21 4.12 -0.65 -4.39
C LEU A 21 5.04 -0.88 -5.59
N THR A 22 4.57 -1.64 -6.55
CA THR A 22 5.27 -1.84 -7.82
C THR A 22 4.33 -1.45 -8.93
N ASP A 23 4.73 -0.49 -9.75
CA ASP A 23 4.03 -0.22 -11.00
C ASP A 23 4.30 -1.37 -11.98
N TYR A 24 3.22 -1.98 -12.45
CA TYR A 24 3.31 -3.13 -13.34
C TYR A 24 3.87 -2.78 -14.73
N ALA A 25 3.63 -1.55 -15.21
CA ALA A 25 4.04 -1.13 -16.55
C ALA A 25 5.55 -0.81 -16.61
N THR A 26 6.02 0.01 -15.68
CA THR A 26 7.43 0.45 -15.64
C THR A 26 8.33 -0.49 -14.83
N ARG A 27 7.74 -1.41 -14.06
CA ARG A 27 8.42 -2.20 -13.02
C ARG A 27 9.08 -1.34 -11.94
N TYR A 28 8.70 -0.06 -11.84
CA TYR A 28 9.21 0.84 -10.82
C TYR A 28 8.66 0.43 -9.45
N ALA A 29 9.56 0.20 -8.50
CA ALA A 29 9.22 -0.20 -7.14
C ALA A 29 9.43 0.99 -6.19
N GLU A 30 8.42 1.26 -5.37
CA GLU A 30 8.41 2.29 -4.35
C GLU A 30 8.21 1.64 -2.98
N ALA A 31 8.98 2.07 -1.98
CA ALA A 31 8.92 1.55 -0.62
C ALA A 31 8.81 2.69 0.39
N VAL A 32 7.78 2.67 1.23
CA VAL A 32 7.51 3.69 2.24
C VAL A 32 7.59 3.08 3.64
N PRO A 33 8.48 3.57 4.52
CA PRO A 33 8.59 3.05 5.88
C PRO A 33 7.42 3.50 6.74
N LEU A 34 6.78 2.57 7.45
CA LEU A 34 5.65 2.83 8.34
C LEU A 34 5.98 2.46 9.79
N ARG A 35 5.48 3.24 10.74
CA ARG A 35 5.60 2.98 12.20
C ARG A 35 4.50 2.05 12.71
N LYS A 36 3.33 2.09 12.10
CA LYS A 36 2.15 1.31 12.43
C LYS A 36 1.44 0.91 11.13
N ILE A 37 0.77 -0.24 11.16
CA ILE A 37 -0.12 -0.67 10.08
C ILE A 37 -1.53 -0.34 10.55
N ASP A 38 -1.98 0.86 10.24
CA ASP A 38 -3.38 1.24 10.36
C ASP A 38 -3.87 1.93 9.08
N THR A 39 -5.18 2.10 9.02
CA THR A 39 -5.87 2.59 7.84
C THR A 39 -5.47 4.02 7.46
N GLU A 40 -5.32 4.91 8.44
CA GLU A 40 -4.93 6.31 8.22
C GLU A 40 -3.50 6.39 7.66
N THR A 41 -2.56 5.70 8.32
CA THR A 41 -1.14 5.68 7.92
C THR A 41 -0.96 5.09 6.52
N ALA A 42 -1.68 4.01 6.20
CA ALA A 42 -1.63 3.39 4.87
C ALA A 42 -2.11 4.35 3.79
N ALA A 43 -3.19 5.08 4.05
CA ALA A 43 -3.77 5.98 3.08
C ALA A 43 -2.98 7.28 2.88
N GLU A 44 -2.42 7.86 3.95
CA GLU A 44 -1.46 8.95 3.83
C GLU A 44 -0.26 8.56 2.97
N ALA A 45 0.27 7.36 3.19
CA ALA A 45 1.37 6.82 2.38
C ALA A 45 0.95 6.65 0.91
N LEU A 46 -0.26 6.15 0.64
CA LEU A 46 -0.78 6.00 -0.73
C LEU A 46 -0.94 7.36 -1.44
N VAL A 47 -1.53 8.35 -0.77
CA VAL A 47 -1.65 9.70 -1.32
C VAL A 47 -0.28 10.30 -1.63
N ASN A 48 0.71 10.11 -0.74
CA ASN A 48 2.06 10.58 -0.98
C ASN A 48 2.70 9.92 -2.22
N ILE A 49 2.54 8.61 -2.37
CA ILE A 49 3.05 7.87 -3.53
C ILE A 49 2.38 8.34 -4.82
N TYR A 50 1.05 8.40 -4.85
CA TYR A 50 0.30 8.81 -6.04
C TYR A 50 0.54 10.26 -6.43
N SER A 51 0.85 11.14 -5.46
CA SER A 51 1.23 12.53 -5.74
C SER A 51 2.56 12.64 -6.49
N ARG A 52 3.44 11.63 -6.39
CA ARG A 52 4.75 11.61 -7.07
C ARG A 52 4.74 10.79 -8.36
N LEU A 53 4.10 9.62 -8.34
CA LEU A 53 4.10 8.68 -9.47
C LEU A 53 2.91 8.89 -10.42
N GLY A 54 1.90 9.64 -9.99
CA GLY A 54 0.60 9.71 -10.64
C GLY A 54 -0.38 8.69 -10.05
N VAL A 55 -1.67 8.91 -10.35
CA VAL A 55 -2.76 8.07 -9.88
C VAL A 55 -2.92 6.87 -10.82
N PRO A 56 -2.80 5.62 -10.33
CA PRO A 56 -2.97 4.43 -11.16
C PRO A 56 -4.44 4.21 -11.54
N GLY A 57 -4.68 3.58 -12.70
CA GLY A 57 -6.05 3.18 -13.07
C GLY A 57 -6.59 2.01 -12.26
N GLU A 58 -5.71 1.09 -11.84
CA GLU A 58 -6.05 -0.08 -11.02
C GLU A 58 -4.94 -0.37 -10.01
N VAL A 59 -5.30 -0.84 -8.83
CA VAL A 59 -4.36 -1.27 -7.78
C VAL A 59 -4.68 -2.69 -7.37
N LEU A 60 -3.66 -3.54 -7.40
CA LEU A 60 -3.73 -4.91 -6.90
C LEU A 60 -3.12 -4.95 -5.49
N SER A 61 -3.93 -5.33 -4.50
CA SER A 61 -3.49 -5.55 -3.12
C SER A 61 -3.64 -7.02 -2.76
N ASP A 62 -2.73 -7.52 -1.94
CA ASP A 62 -3.02 -8.71 -1.14
C ASP A 62 -4.12 -8.38 -0.12
N GLN A 63 -4.89 -9.38 0.35
CA GLN A 63 -6.02 -9.15 1.27
C GLN A 63 -5.61 -8.75 2.69
N GLY A 64 -4.50 -8.02 2.86
CA GLY A 64 -4.19 -7.37 4.13
C GLY A 64 -5.39 -6.54 4.58
N THR A 65 -5.95 -6.85 5.75
CA THR A 65 -7.18 -6.22 6.26
C THR A 65 -7.08 -4.70 6.32
N GLN A 66 -5.87 -4.20 6.59
CA GLN A 66 -5.45 -2.79 6.51
C GLN A 66 -5.67 -2.10 5.16
N PHE A 67 -5.56 -2.83 4.04
CA PHE A 67 -5.76 -2.28 2.69
C PHE A 67 -7.17 -2.46 2.16
N MET A 68 -7.96 -3.31 2.82
CA MET A 68 -9.37 -3.55 2.50
C MET A 68 -10.32 -2.74 3.39
N SER A 69 -9.79 -1.83 4.21
CA SER A 69 -10.60 -0.95 5.05
C SER A 69 -11.43 0.02 4.20
N ASP A 70 -12.53 0.50 4.78
CA ASP A 70 -13.47 1.38 4.06
C ASP A 70 -12.84 2.73 3.68
N TYR A 71 -11.83 3.18 4.43
CA TYR A 71 -11.09 4.39 4.10
C TYR A 71 -10.19 4.20 2.87
N THR A 72 -9.47 3.07 2.76
CA THR A 72 -8.65 2.78 1.57
C THR A 72 -9.53 2.66 0.32
N LYS A 73 -10.71 2.06 0.46
CA LYS A 73 -11.73 2.05 -0.59
C LYS A 73 -12.20 3.45 -0.95
N GLU A 74 -12.44 4.30 0.05
CA GLU A 74 -12.89 5.68 -0.16
C GLU A 74 -11.83 6.54 -0.85
N VAL A 75 -10.56 6.40 -0.46
CA VAL A 75 -9.42 7.05 -1.14
C VAL A 75 -9.32 6.56 -2.58
N CYS A 76 -9.43 5.26 -2.83
CA CYS A 76 -9.46 4.72 -4.19
C CYS A 76 -10.65 5.26 -4.98
N ARG A 77 -11.84 5.35 -4.38
CA ARG A 77 -13.06 5.90 -4.99
C ARG A 77 -12.88 7.37 -5.37
N LEU A 78 -12.34 8.20 -4.49
CA LEU A 78 -12.08 9.62 -4.73
C LEU A 78 -11.05 9.84 -5.84
N LEU A 79 -10.05 8.96 -5.92
CA LEU A 79 -9.01 9.02 -6.93
C LEU A 79 -9.39 8.29 -8.24
N GLY A 80 -10.56 7.66 -8.32
CA GLY A 80 -11.00 6.89 -9.50
C GLY A 80 -10.22 5.59 -9.73
N ILE A 81 -9.54 5.09 -8.71
CA ILE A 81 -8.73 3.87 -8.75
C ILE A 81 -9.63 2.65 -8.57
N LYS A 82 -9.49 1.65 -9.46
CA LYS A 82 -10.11 0.34 -9.25
C LYS A 82 -9.25 -0.52 -8.32
N LEU A 83 -9.70 -0.73 -7.10
CA LEU A 83 -9.05 -1.65 -6.18
C LEU A 83 -9.46 -3.10 -6.50
N LYS A 84 -8.48 -3.95 -6.84
CA LYS A 84 -8.64 -5.39 -6.99
C LYS A 84 -7.95 -6.07 -5.81
N ALA A 85 -8.69 -6.87 -5.07
CA ALA A 85 -8.12 -7.75 -4.06
C ALA A 85 -7.73 -9.08 -4.74
N THR A 86 -6.51 -9.56 -4.53
CA THR A 86 -6.19 -10.95 -4.91
C THR A 86 -7.00 -11.92 -4.06
N THR A 87 -7.30 -13.11 -4.56
CA THR A 87 -7.74 -14.21 -3.67
C THR A 87 -6.58 -14.55 -2.75
N PRO A 88 -6.81 -14.88 -1.46
CA PRO A 88 -5.76 -15.49 -0.67
C PRO A 88 -5.32 -16.74 -1.41
N TYR A 89 -4.02 -16.92 -1.62
CA TYR A 89 -3.44 -18.19 -2.09
C TYR A 89 -3.47 -18.49 -3.61
N HIS A 90 -3.04 -17.59 -4.50
CA HIS A 90 -2.57 -17.97 -5.85
C HIS A 90 -1.37 -17.12 -6.30
N PRO A 91 -0.11 -17.58 -6.09
CA PRO A 91 1.04 -17.01 -6.77
C PRO A 91 1.00 -17.46 -8.24
N MET A 92 1.02 -16.51 -9.18
CA MET A 92 1.39 -16.74 -10.58
C MET A 92 2.74 -16.09 -10.83
#